data_AF-A0A6A8QAV0-F1
#
_entry.id   AF-A0A6A8QAV0-F1
#
_cell.length_a   1.000
_cell.length_b   1.000
_cell.length_c   1.000
_cell.angle_alpha   90.00
_cell.angle_beta   90.00
_cell.angle_gamma   90.00
#
_symmetry.space_group_name_H-M   'P 1'
#
loop_
_entity.id
_entity.type
_entity.pdbx_description
1 polymer ?
#
loop_
_entity_poly.entity_id
_entity_poly.type
_entity_poly.pdbx_seq_one_letter_code
_entity_poly.pdbx_strand_id
1 'polypeptide(L)'
;MLRMSILAGLCCAAVTVATGAAFAADPAEGKATYEQRCASCHEMADWKAKSVQDITDGVLGVATGKTTHKKPVKLTDAQAADVAAYLVSTK
;
A
#
# COMPACT_ATOMS: atom_id res chain seq x y z
N MET A 1 50.92 -18.04 34.03
CA MET A 1 49.67 -17.34 34.44
C MET A 1 48.89 -16.99 33.17
N LEU A 2 47.68 -17.51 33.07
CA LEU A 2 46.73 -17.42 31.95
C LEU A 2 46.08 -16.04 31.91
N ARG A 3 46.01 -15.39 30.73
CA ARG A 3 44.97 -14.40 30.43
C ARG A 3 44.48 -14.57 28.99
N MET A 4 43.52 -15.48 28.89
CA MET A 4 42.52 -15.55 27.82
C MET A 4 41.68 -14.26 27.87
N SER A 5 41.57 -13.50 26.79
CA SER A 5 40.55 -12.45 26.68
C SER A 5 40.16 -12.16 25.22
N ILE A 6 39.00 -12.72 24.87
CA ILE A 6 37.90 -12.10 24.14
C ILE A 6 38.03 -11.99 22.60
N LEU A 7 37.29 -12.89 21.95
CA LEU A 7 36.75 -12.79 20.60
C LEU A 7 36.00 -11.46 20.40
N ALA A 8 36.25 -10.78 19.28
CA ALA A 8 35.27 -9.87 18.68
C ALA A 8 35.49 -9.84 17.15
N GLY A 9 35.34 -11.00 16.51
CA GLY A 9 35.22 -11.08 15.07
C GLY A 9 33.87 -10.50 14.65
N LEU A 10 33.90 -9.22 14.29
CA LEU A 10 32.78 -8.46 13.73
C LEU A 10 32.36 -9.10 12.39
N CYS A 11 31.55 -10.16 12.44
CA CYS A 11 30.78 -10.60 11.30
C CYS A 11 29.77 -9.49 11.00
N CYS A 12 30.05 -8.69 9.97
CA CYS A 12 29.10 -7.80 9.34
C CYS A 12 27.90 -8.63 8.86
N ALA A 13 26.89 -8.79 9.70
CA ALA A 13 25.56 -9.15 9.26
C ALA A 13 25.05 -7.96 8.45
N ALA A 14 25.25 -8.02 7.14
CA ALA A 14 24.54 -7.19 6.20
C ALA A 14 23.05 -7.58 6.30
N VAL A 15 22.35 -6.97 7.25
CA VAL A 15 20.90 -6.93 7.25
C VAL A 15 20.54 -6.11 6.03
N THR A 16 20.25 -6.81 4.94
CA THR A 16 19.51 -6.24 3.82
C THR A 16 18.12 -5.93 4.36
N VAL A 17 17.97 -4.72 4.93
CA VAL A 17 16.66 -4.12 5.14
C VAL A 17 16.10 -3.98 3.73
N ALA A 18 15.24 -4.90 3.33
CA ALA A 18 14.32 -4.67 2.24
C ALA A 18 13.39 -3.54 2.71
N THR A 19 13.85 -2.31 2.58
CA THR A 19 13.02 -1.12 2.70
C THR A 19 12.05 -1.19 1.52
N GLY A 20 10.92 -1.87 1.71
CA GLY A 20 9.75 -1.56 0.93
C GLY A 20 9.56 -0.06 1.13
N ALA A 21 9.72 0.72 0.06
CA ALA A 21 9.54 2.15 0.11
C ALA A 21 8.10 2.39 0.58
N ALA A 22 7.94 2.74 1.85
CA ALA A 22 6.69 3.26 2.36
C ALA A 22 6.54 4.64 1.72
N PHE A 23 5.97 4.67 0.51
CA PHE A 23 5.52 5.92 -0.08
C PHE A 23 4.43 6.46 0.83
N ALA A 24 4.60 7.70 1.30
CA ALA A 24 3.52 8.40 1.95
C ALA A 24 2.40 8.56 0.93
N ALA A 25 1.21 8.04 1.25
CA ALA A 25 0.06 8.14 0.36
C ALA A 25 -0.34 9.61 0.17
N ASP A 26 -0.76 9.96 -1.04
CA ASP A 26 -1.23 11.29 -1.42
C ASP A 26 -2.75 11.27 -1.67
N PRO A 27 -3.57 11.80 -0.74
CA PRO A 27 -5.01 11.85 -0.90
C PRO A 27 -5.49 12.70 -2.08
N ALA A 28 -4.70 13.68 -2.55
CA ALA A 28 -5.08 14.52 -3.69
C ALA A 28 -4.96 13.73 -5.01
N GLU A 29 -3.87 12.98 -5.19
CA GLU A 29 -3.72 12.04 -6.30
C GLU A 29 -4.73 10.88 -6.19
N GLY A 30 -5.04 10.44 -4.97
CA GLY A 30 -6.08 9.48 -4.68
C GLY A 30 -7.47 9.94 -5.15
N LYS A 31 -7.82 11.20 -4.89
CA LYS A 31 -9.06 11.82 -5.38
C LYS A 31 -9.11 11.86 -6.90
N ALA A 32 -8.03 12.30 -7.55
CA ALA A 32 -7.98 12.37 -9.00
C ALA A 32 -8.15 10.97 -9.64
N THR A 33 -7.48 9.96 -9.08
CA THR A 33 -7.61 8.57 -9.53
C THR A 33 -9.03 8.05 -9.31
N TYR A 34 -9.63 8.30 -8.14
CA TYR A 34 -11.01 7.92 -7.85
C TYR A 34 -12.00 8.52 -8.86
N GLU A 35 -11.93 9.82 -9.11
CA GLU A 35 -12.83 10.52 -10.05
C GLU A 35 -12.71 9.97 -11.47
N GLN A 36 -11.49 9.66 -11.91
CA GLN A 36 -11.23 9.20 -13.27
C GLN A 36 -11.54 7.71 -13.52
N ARG A 37 -11.46 6.87 -12.48
CA ARG A 37 -11.46 5.40 -12.64
C ARG A 37 -12.60 4.71 -11.90
N CYS A 38 -13.08 5.28 -10.80
CA CYS A 38 -13.96 4.61 -9.85
C CYS A 38 -15.35 5.25 -9.81
N ALA A 39 -15.41 6.58 -9.79
CA ALA A 39 -16.63 7.36 -9.52
C ALA A 39 -17.79 7.14 -10.51
N SER A 40 -17.50 6.62 -11.72
CA SER A 40 -18.55 6.30 -12.69
C SER A 40 -19.42 5.08 -12.32
N CYS A 41 -18.94 4.25 -11.38
CA CYS A 41 -19.61 3.01 -10.97
C CYS A 41 -19.79 2.88 -9.46
N HIS A 42 -18.95 3.55 -8.68
CA HIS A 42 -18.92 3.44 -7.23
C HIS A 42 -19.13 4.79 -6.57
N GLU A 43 -19.75 4.76 -5.40
CA GLU A 43 -19.95 5.93 -4.55
C GLU A 43 -19.08 5.84 -3.31
N MET A 44 -18.71 6.97 -2.71
CA MET A 44 -17.89 7.01 -1.48
C MET A 44 -18.47 6.14 -0.36
N ALA A 45 -19.79 5.98 -0.32
CA ALA A 45 -20.50 5.14 0.64
C ALA A 45 -20.11 3.65 0.57
N ASP A 46 -19.66 3.15 -0.58
CA ASP A 46 -19.24 1.76 -0.79
C ASP A 46 -18.03 1.37 0.08
N TRP A 47 -17.24 2.37 0.48
CA TRP A 47 -16.05 2.18 1.31
C TRP A 47 -16.20 2.73 2.74
N LYS A 48 -17.41 3.13 3.12
CA LYS A 48 -17.68 3.60 4.48
C LYS A 48 -17.28 2.53 5.50
N ALA A 49 -16.60 2.97 6.56
CA ALA A 49 -16.10 2.14 7.66
C ALA A 49 -15.06 1.06 7.27
N LYS A 50 -14.55 1.04 6.03
CA LYS A 50 -13.41 0.20 5.67
C LYS A 50 -12.10 0.82 6.15
N SER A 51 -11.12 -0.03 6.46
CA SER A 51 -9.76 0.42 6.76
C SER A 51 -9.01 0.77 5.47
N VAL A 52 -7.93 1.55 5.59
CA VAL A 52 -7.03 1.82 4.44
C VAL A 52 -6.53 0.50 3.85
N GLN A 53 -6.15 -0.45 4.70
CA GLN A 53 -5.66 -1.76 4.28
C GLN A 53 -6.70 -2.55 3.46
N ASP A 54 -7.95 -2.64 3.95
CA ASP A 54 -9.01 -3.36 3.25
C ASP A 54 -9.30 -2.77 1.86
N ILE A 55 -9.22 -1.43 1.76
CA ILE A 55 -9.43 -0.73 0.50
C ILE A 55 -8.24 -0.98 -0.44
N THR A 56 -7.02 -0.82 0.03
CA THR A 56 -5.79 -1.07 -0.76
C THR A 56 -5.77 -2.50 -1.29
N ASP A 57 -6.01 -3.50 -0.44
CA ASP A 57 -6.01 -4.90 -0.82
C ASP A 57 -7.13 -5.23 -1.82
N GLY A 58 -8.31 -4.64 -1.64
CA GLY A 58 -9.42 -4.77 -2.58
C GLY A 58 -9.09 -4.19 -3.95
N VAL A 59 -8.54 -2.98 -3.98
CA VAL A 59 -8.12 -2.28 -5.21
C VAL A 59 -7.01 -3.05 -5.92
N LEU A 60 -5.99 -3.52 -5.20
CA LEU A 60 -4.91 -4.34 -5.76
C LEU A 60 -5.42 -5.69 -6.24
N GLY A 61 -6.39 -6.29 -5.54
CA GLY A 61 -7.03 -7.52 -5.98
C GLY A 61 -7.69 -7.36 -7.35
N VAL A 62 -8.38 -6.24 -7.58
CA VAL A 62 -8.93 -5.91 -8.90
C VAL A 62 -7.82 -5.59 -9.90
N ALA A 63 -6.82 -4.78 -9.53
CA ALA A 63 -5.76 -4.32 -10.43
C ALA A 63 -4.86 -5.44 -10.95
N THR A 64 -4.63 -6.47 -10.12
CA THR A 64 -3.81 -7.65 -10.44
C THR A 64 -4.62 -8.81 -11.03
N GLY A 65 -5.94 -8.67 -11.15
CA GLY A 65 -6.83 -9.70 -11.69
C GLY A 65 -7.16 -10.83 -10.71
N LYS A 66 -6.80 -10.71 -9.43
CA LYS A 66 -7.19 -11.65 -8.36
C LYS A 66 -8.69 -11.61 -8.09
N THR A 67 -9.31 -10.44 -8.20
CA THR A 67 -10.75 -10.23 -8.00
C THR A 67 -11.40 -9.92 -9.34
N THR A 68 -12.38 -10.73 -9.75
CA THR A 68 -13.19 -10.47 -10.94
C THR A 68 -13.93 -9.14 -10.78
N HIS A 69 -13.73 -8.23 -11.74
CA HIS A 69 -14.35 -6.91 -11.74
C HIS A 69 -14.96 -6.61 -13.11
N LYS A 70 -16.03 -5.81 -13.16
CA LYS A 70 -16.79 -5.54 -14.40
C LYS A 70 -15.93 -4.87 -15.48
N LYS A 71 -15.01 -4.00 -15.08
CA LYS A 71 -14.05 -3.33 -15.99
C LYS A 71 -12.63 -3.59 -15.50
N PRO A 72 -11.67 -3.87 -16.39
CA PRO A 72 -10.28 -3.97 -15.97
C PRO A 72 -9.80 -2.61 -15.44
N VAL A 73 -9.14 -2.63 -14.29
CA VAL A 73 -8.47 -1.47 -13.71
C VAL A 73 -6.99 -1.83 -13.63
N LYS A 74 -6.10 -0.90 -13.98
CA LYS A 74 -4.65 -1.07 -13.80
C LYS A 74 -4.18 0.06 -12.91
N LEU A 75 -3.64 -0.29 -11.75
CA LEU A 75 -3.07 0.64 -10.78
C LEU A 75 -1.77 0.06 -10.25
N THR A 76 -0.85 0.94 -9.88
CA THR A 76 0.34 0.58 -9.09
C THR A 76 -0.02 0.51 -7.60
N ASP A 77 0.87 -0.08 -6.80
CA ASP A 77 0.74 -0.12 -5.34
C ASP A 77 0.60 1.28 -4.73
N ALA A 78 1.36 2.25 -5.25
CA ALA A 78 1.27 3.65 -4.83
C ALA A 78 -0.12 4.25 -5.12
N GLN A 79 -0.64 4.07 -6.34
CA GLN A 79 -1.97 4.59 -6.70
C GLN A 79 -3.09 3.94 -5.89
N ALA A 80 -2.96 2.65 -5.55
CA ALA A 80 -3.92 1.98 -4.68
C ALA A 80 -3.90 2.56 -3.26
N ALA A 81 -2.71 2.84 -2.72
CA ALA A 81 -2.55 3.49 -1.42
C ALA A 81 -3.10 4.93 -1.41
N ASP A 82 -2.85 5.70 -2.47
CA ASP A 82 -3.36 7.07 -2.64
C ASP A 82 -4.89 7.09 -2.64
N VAL A 83 -5.52 6.23 -3.45
CA VAL A 83 -6.99 6.08 -3.51
C VAL A 83 -7.54 5.66 -2.16
N ALA A 84 -6.92 4.69 -1.48
CA ALA A 84 -7.36 4.25 -0.17
C ALA A 84 -7.26 5.37 0.88
N ALA A 85 -6.19 6.16 0.87
CA ALA A 85 -6.02 7.32 1.74
C ALA A 85 -7.10 8.38 1.49
N TYR A 86 -7.43 8.66 0.23
CA TYR A 86 -8.54 9.54 -0.12
C TYR A 86 -9.87 9.02 0.41
N LEU A 87 -10.23 7.75 0.12
CA LEU A 87 -11.52 7.17 0.46
C LEU A 87 -11.80 7.11 1.98
N VAL A 88 -10.77 7.00 2.82
CA VAL A 88 -10.94 7.05 4.28
C VAL A 88 -10.89 8.46 4.86
N SER A 89 -10.43 9.46 4.09
CA SER A 89 -10.35 10.86 4.54
C SER A 89 -11.70 11.57 4.49
N THR A 90 -12.65 11.04 3.70
CA THR A 90 -13.97 11.63 3.46
C THR A 90 -15.05 11.11 4.42
N LYS A 91 -14.68 10.77 5.66
CA LYS A 91 -15.60 10.24 6.68
C LYS A 91 -16.46 11.32 7.32
#